data_AF-W1QK80-F1
#
_entry.id   AF-W1QK80-F1
#
_cell.length_a   1.000
_cell.length_b   1.000
_cell.length_c   1.000
_cell.angle_alpha   90.00
_cell.angle_beta   90.00
_cell.angle_gamma   90.00
#
_symmetry.space_group_name_H-M   'P 1'
#
loop_
_entity.id
_entity.type
_entity.pdbx_description
1 polymer ?
#
loop_
_entity_poly.entity_id
_entity_poly.type
_entity_poly.pdbx_seq_one_letter_code
_entity_poly.pdbx_strand_id
1 'polypeptide(L)'
;MDIREQDRWLPIANVGRVMRQALPPHGKLSKEAKQCMQECVSEFISFITSQAAEKCSLEKRKTLNGEDILFSMYSLGFENYAETLKIYLAKYRQYELLESEARREKYRQRKGLTADADDDNGSDAEGNEERGDDAEGDFLNYEDELGFEGW
;
A
#
# COMPACT_ATOMS: atom_id res chain seq x y z
N MET A 1 22.65 -13.82 -4.03
CA MET A 1 22.65 -13.19 -2.70
C MET A 1 21.68 -13.97 -1.85
N ASP A 2 22.14 -14.49 -0.72
CA ASP A 2 21.28 -15.18 0.23
C ASP A 2 20.47 -14.11 0.96
N ILE A 3 19.14 -14.14 0.82
CA ILE A 3 18.25 -13.23 1.56
C ILE A 3 18.27 -13.72 3.00
N ARG A 4 18.81 -12.92 3.92
CA ARG A 4 18.84 -13.31 5.33
C ARG A 4 17.40 -13.49 5.79
N GLU A 5 17.09 -14.57 6.49
CA GLU A 5 15.71 -14.88 6.89
C GLU A 5 15.06 -13.75 7.70
N GLN A 6 15.87 -12.99 8.46
CA GLN A 6 15.44 -11.82 9.20
C GLN A 6 14.97 -10.64 8.32
N ASP A 7 15.48 -10.52 7.09
CA ASP A 7 15.06 -9.47 6.16
C ASP A 7 13.62 -9.72 5.65
N ARG A 8 13.05 -10.91 5.88
CA ARG A 8 11.66 -11.26 5.51
C ARG A 8 10.65 -10.99 6.63
N TRP A 9 11.09 -10.64 7.83
CA TRP A 9 10.23 -10.48 8.99
C TRP A 9 9.87 -9.02 9.26
N LEU A 10 8.62 -8.80 9.66
CA LEU A 10 8.20 -7.50 10.18
C LEU A 10 8.93 -7.18 11.50
N PRO A 11 9.18 -5.91 11.83
CA PRO A 11 9.79 -5.54 13.10
C PRO A 11 9.03 -6.13 14.30
N ILE A 12 9.73 -6.85 15.17
CA ILE A 12 9.12 -7.55 16.32
C ILE A 12 8.37 -6.60 17.27
N ALA A 13 8.79 -5.33 17.33
CA ALA A 13 8.14 -4.29 18.10
C ALA A 13 6.72 -4.00 17.57
N ASN A 14 6.57 -3.88 16.25
CA ASN A 14 5.30 -3.59 15.60
C ASN A 14 4.34 -4.76 15.76
N VAL A 15 4.80 -6.00 15.57
CA VAL A 15 4.01 -7.22 15.85
C VAL A 15 3.54 -7.23 17.31
N GLY A 16 4.45 -6.98 18.25
CA GLY A 16 4.13 -6.96 19.67
C GLY A 16 3.14 -5.86 20.08
N ARG A 17 3.11 -4.72 19.38
CA ARG A 17 2.16 -3.63 19.61
C ARG A 17 0.75 -4.03 19.17
N VAL A 18 0.60 -4.56 17.96
CA VAL A 18 -0.69 -5.04 17.45
C VAL A 18 -1.24 -6.18 18.30
N MET A 19 -0.39 -7.16 18.65
CA MET A 19 -0.80 -8.25 19.54
C MET A 19 -1.33 -7.75 20.89
N ARG A 20 -0.73 -6.69 21.45
CA ARG A 20 -1.18 -6.10 22.72
C ARG A 20 -2.56 -5.46 22.63
N GLN A 21 -2.94 -4.90 21.49
CA GLN A 21 -4.26 -4.31 21.28
C GLN A 21 -5.38 -5.36 21.34
N ALA A 22 -5.06 -6.62 21.04
CA ALA A 22 -5.98 -7.75 21.17
C ALA A 22 -6.08 -8.32 22.60
N LEU A 23 -5.28 -7.80 23.55
CA LEU A 23 -5.26 -8.25 24.94
C LEU A 23 -5.94 -7.24 25.88
N PRO A 24 -6.47 -7.69 27.03
CA PRO A 24 -6.90 -6.79 28.10
C PRO A 24 -5.75 -5.91 28.63
N PRO A 25 -6.04 -4.78 29.33
CA PRO A 25 -5.03 -3.82 29.78
C PRO A 25 -3.86 -4.39 30.60
N HIS A 26 -4.09 -5.50 31.32
CA HIS A 26 -3.06 -6.17 32.14
C HIS A 26 -2.64 -7.53 31.58
N GLY A 27 -2.98 -7.81 30.32
CA GLY A 27 -2.58 -9.03 29.62
C GLY A 27 -1.06 -9.11 29.47
N LYS A 28 -0.49 -10.27 29.76
CA LYS A 28 0.95 -10.54 29.57
C LYS A 28 1.17 -11.14 28.19
N LEU A 29 2.19 -10.64 27.50
CA LEU A 29 2.62 -11.14 26.20
C LEU A 29 4.08 -11.62 26.30
N SER A 30 4.30 -12.92 26.12
CA SER A 30 5.64 -13.52 26.21
C SER A 30 6.51 -13.17 25.00
N LYS A 31 7.82 -13.43 25.11
CA LYS A 31 8.76 -13.23 24.00
C LYS A 31 8.50 -14.24 22.88
N GLU A 32 8.25 -15.49 23.26
CA GLU A 32 8.02 -16.63 22.39
C GLU A 32 6.74 -16.45 21.58
N ALA A 33 5.67 -15.91 22.18
CA ALA A 33 4.43 -15.60 21.49
C ALA A 33 4.62 -14.54 20.39
N LYS A 34 5.45 -13.51 20.64
CA LYS A 34 5.78 -12.49 19.63
C LYS A 34 6.57 -13.07 18.46
N GLN A 35 7.53 -13.95 18.74
CA GLN A 35 8.33 -14.62 17.71
C GLN A 35 7.46 -15.55 16.85
N CYS A 36 6.64 -16.38 17.50
CA CYS A 36 5.68 -17.23 16.81
C CYS A 36 4.76 -16.41 15.89
N MET A 37 4.19 -15.30 16.37
CA MET A 37 3.36 -14.46 15.52
C MET A 37 4.12 -13.74 14.40
N GLN A 38 5.38 -13.37 14.62
CA GLN A 38 6.25 -12.79 13.58
C GLN A 38 6.49 -13.79 12.43
N GLU A 39 6.69 -15.06 12.76
CA GLU A 39 6.80 -16.14 11.78
C GLU A 39 5.45 -16.36 11.08
N CYS A 40 4.36 -16.48 11.84
CA CYS A 40 3.02 -16.70 11.28
C CYS A 40 2.56 -15.58 10.35
N VAL A 41 2.83 -14.30 10.67
CA VAL A 41 2.43 -13.19 9.80
C VAL A 41 3.24 -13.15 8.50
N SER A 42 4.52 -13.53 8.56
CA SER A 42 5.37 -13.62 7.37
C SER A 42 4.90 -14.74 6.44
N GLU A 43 4.52 -15.88 7.02
CA GLU A 43 3.91 -16.98 6.27
C GLU A 43 2.54 -16.59 5.73
N PHE A 44 1.71 -15.89 6.51
CA PHE A 44 0.39 -15.42 6.08
C PHE A 44 0.48 -14.49 4.86
N ILE A 45 1.42 -13.54 4.85
CA ILE A 45 1.67 -12.67 3.69
C ILE A 45 2.04 -13.52 2.46
N SER A 46 2.95 -14.48 2.64
CA SER A 46 3.39 -15.37 1.56
C SER A 46 2.23 -16.22 1.03
N PHE A 47 1.41 -16.76 1.94
CA PHE A 47 0.26 -17.59 1.63
C PHE A 47 -0.79 -16.84 0.81
N ILE A 48 -1.27 -15.69 1.29
CA ILE A 48 -2.26 -14.88 0.57
C ILE A 48 -1.72 -14.40 -0.79
N THR A 49 -0.47 -13.94 -0.81
CA THR A 49 0.17 -13.44 -2.03
C THR A 49 0.33 -14.56 -3.07
N SER A 50 0.63 -15.79 -2.62
CA SER A 50 0.73 -16.94 -3.53
C SER A 50 -0.60 -17.26 -4.23
N GLN A 51 -1.72 -17.24 -3.49
CA GLN A 51 -3.05 -17.48 -4.04
C GLN A 51 -3.46 -16.36 -5.01
N ALA A 52 -3.13 -15.12 -4.68
CA ALA A 52 -3.41 -13.96 -5.54
C ALA A 52 -2.56 -14.03 -6.82
N ALA A 53 -1.29 -14.42 -6.71
CA ALA A 53 -0.37 -14.56 -7.83
C ALA A 53 -0.84 -15.66 -8.79
N GLU A 54 -1.33 -16.77 -8.26
CA GLU A 54 -1.92 -17.85 -9.06
C GLU A 54 -3.10 -17.34 -9.91
N LYS A 55 -4.07 -16.65 -9.31
CA LYS A 55 -5.18 -16.02 -10.03
C LYS A 55 -4.71 -15.05 -11.11
N CYS A 56 -3.81 -14.13 -10.74
CA CYS A 56 -3.26 -13.13 -11.65
C CYS A 56 -2.61 -13.79 -12.87
N SER A 57 -1.82 -14.85 -12.65
CA SER A 57 -1.19 -15.66 -13.69
C SER A 57 -2.20 -16.39 -14.57
N LEU A 58 -3.24 -16.99 -13.99
CA LEU A 58 -4.34 -17.63 -14.73
C LEU A 58 -5.07 -16.65 -15.65
N GLU A 59 -5.22 -15.39 -15.20
CA GLU A 59 -5.79 -14.30 -16.00
C GLU A 59 -4.79 -13.66 -16.97
N LYS A 60 -3.59 -14.24 -17.13
CA LYS A 60 -2.50 -13.78 -18.01
C LYS A 60 -2.01 -12.37 -17.70
N ARG A 61 -2.18 -11.92 -16.45
CA ARG A 61 -1.65 -10.65 -15.96
C ARG A 61 -0.28 -10.87 -15.32
N LYS A 62 0.57 -9.85 -15.40
CA LYS A 62 1.90 -9.84 -14.75
C LYS A 62 1.95 -8.96 -13.50
N THR A 63 0.89 -8.18 -13.27
CA THR A 63 0.80 -7.23 -12.17
C THR A 63 -0.31 -7.68 -11.23
N LEU A 64 0.07 -7.90 -9.98
CA LEU A 64 -0.87 -8.14 -8.88
C LEU A 64 -1.60 -6.85 -8.52
N ASN A 65 -2.92 -6.92 -8.46
CA ASN A 65 -3.77 -5.79 -8.12
C ASN A 65 -4.49 -6.03 -6.78
N GLY A 66 -5.03 -4.97 -6.18
CA GLY A 66 -5.81 -5.08 -4.93
C GLY A 66 -7.01 -6.03 -5.04
N GLU A 67 -7.62 -6.14 -6.21
CA GLU A 67 -8.73 -7.08 -6.45
C GLU A 67 -8.31 -8.56 -6.34
N ASP A 68 -7.04 -8.88 -6.67
CA ASP A 68 -6.51 -10.25 -6.53
C ASP A 68 -6.39 -10.63 -5.07
N ILE A 69 -5.93 -9.70 -4.24
CA ILE A 69 -5.84 -9.87 -2.78
C ILE A 69 -7.24 -10.06 -2.19
N LEU A 70 -8.21 -9.23 -2.59
CA LEU A 70 -9.60 -9.34 -2.13
C LEU A 70 -10.20 -10.70 -2.48
N PHE A 71 -9.99 -11.17 -3.72
CA PHE A 71 -10.44 -12.48 -4.14
C PHE A 71 -9.81 -13.61 -3.31
N SER A 72 -8.49 -13.55 -3.09
CA SER A 72 -7.78 -14.57 -2.31
C SER A 72 -8.26 -14.61 -0.86
N MET A 73 -8.44 -13.45 -0.22
CA MET A 73 -9.00 -13.37 1.14
C MET A 73 -10.39 -14.00 1.20
N TYR A 74 -11.25 -13.71 0.22
CA TYR A 74 -12.60 -14.27 0.17
C TYR A 74 -12.58 -15.80 -0.03
N SER A 75 -11.76 -16.27 -0.98
CA SER A 75 -11.69 -17.70 -1.35
C SER A 75 -11.08 -18.57 -0.25
N LEU A 76 -10.25 -17.98 0.61
CA LEU A 76 -9.59 -18.65 1.73
C LEU A 76 -10.39 -18.58 3.04
N GLY A 77 -11.60 -17.99 3.03
CA GLY A 77 -12.48 -17.93 4.20
C GLY A 77 -12.20 -16.77 5.16
N PHE A 78 -11.59 -15.68 4.66
CA PHE A 78 -11.37 -14.44 5.42
C PHE A 78 -12.36 -13.33 4.98
N GLU A 79 -13.63 -13.66 4.77
CA GLU A 79 -14.63 -12.77 4.16
C GLU A 79 -14.80 -11.45 4.95
N ASN A 80 -14.82 -11.52 6.29
CA ASN A 80 -14.92 -10.33 7.14
C ASN A 80 -13.76 -9.35 6.91
N TYR A 81 -12.56 -9.87 6.65
CA TYR A 81 -11.39 -9.06 6.32
C TYR A 81 -11.46 -8.55 4.88
N ALA A 82 -11.92 -9.37 3.94
CA ALA A 82 -12.10 -8.97 2.54
C ALA A 82 -13.05 -7.77 2.41
N GLU A 83 -14.20 -7.79 3.10
CA GLU A 83 -15.14 -6.65 3.09
C GLU A 83 -14.54 -5.38 3.69
N THR A 84 -13.78 -5.52 4.78
CA THR A 84 -13.07 -4.38 5.39
C THR A 84 -12.01 -3.81 4.43
N LEU A 85 -11.23 -4.67 3.79
CA LEU A 85 -10.18 -4.28 2.85
C LEU A 85 -10.76 -3.66 1.58
N LYS A 86 -11.95 -4.07 1.14
CA LYS A 86 -12.64 -3.49 -0.01
C LYS A 86 -12.99 -2.01 0.22
N ILE A 87 -13.48 -1.69 1.43
CA ILE A 87 -13.75 -0.30 1.83
C ILE A 87 -12.43 0.48 1.89
N TYR A 88 -11.38 -0.11 2.45
CA TYR A 88 -10.06 0.51 2.51
C TYR A 88 -9.52 0.83 1.10
N LEU A 89 -9.59 -0.13 0.17
CA LEU A 89 -9.14 0.04 -1.22
C LEU A 89 -9.89 1.16 -1.93
N ALA A 90 -11.20 1.28 -1.71
CA ALA A 90 -11.99 2.37 -2.29
C ALA A 90 -11.54 3.74 -1.75
N LYS A 91 -11.31 3.85 -0.44
CA LYS A 91 -10.80 5.09 0.18
C LYS A 91 -9.39 5.44 -0.29
N TYR A 92 -8.51 4.45 -0.39
CA TYR A 92 -7.15 4.63 -0.88
C TYR A 92 -7.15 5.17 -2.33
N ARG A 93 -7.97 4.61 -3.22
CA ARG A 93 -8.12 5.11 -4.60
C ARG A 93 -8.62 6.56 -4.66
N GLN A 94 -9.54 6.94 -3.78
CA GLN A 94 -10.03 8.32 -3.69
C GLN A 94 -8.92 9.26 -3.21
N TYR A 95 -8.17 8.84 -2.19
CA TYR A 95 -7.04 9.60 -1.68
C TYR A 95 -5.98 9.84 -2.75
N GLU A 96 -5.54 8.78 -3.45
CA GLU A 96 -4.53 8.89 -4.53
C GLU A 96 -4.96 9.85 -5.65
N LEU A 97 -6.26 9.87 -5.98
CA LEU A 97 -6.81 10.83 -6.94
C LEU A 97 -6.62 12.27 -6.47
N LEU A 98 -7.03 12.58 -5.23
CA LEU A 98 -6.90 13.92 -4.64
C LEU A 98 -5.43 14.36 -4.53
N GLU A 99 -4.55 13.44 -4.11
CA GLU A 99 -3.10 13.67 -4.04
C GLU A 99 -2.53 13.99 -5.43
N SER A 100 -2.94 13.24 -6.45
CA SER A 100 -2.50 13.46 -7.84
C SER A 100 -2.98 14.81 -8.40
N GLU A 101 -4.20 15.23 -8.07
CA GLU A 101 -4.77 16.52 -8.45
C GLU A 101 -4.02 17.67 -7.76
N ALA A 102 -3.78 17.56 -6.45
CA ALA A 102 -3.02 18.55 -5.69
C ALA A 102 -1.58 18.69 -6.22
N ARG A 103 -0.94 17.57 -6.57
CA ARG A 103 0.40 17.54 -7.16
C ARG A 103 0.43 18.19 -8.55
N ARG A 104 -0.60 17.95 -9.37
CA ARG A 104 -0.76 18.57 -10.68
C ARG A 104 -0.99 20.07 -10.56
N GLU A 105 -1.79 20.51 -9.59
CA GLU A 105 -2.07 21.92 -9.35
C GLU A 105 -0.80 22.68 -8.90
N LYS A 106 -0.03 22.12 -7.97
CA LYS A 106 1.29 22.65 -7.58
C LYS A 106 2.24 22.77 -8.79
N TYR A 107 2.21 21.80 -9.71
CA TYR A 107 3.00 21.86 -10.95
C TYR A 107 2.55 22.99 -11.88
N ARG A 108 1.23 23.18 -12.07
CA ARG A 108 0.67 24.27 -12.91
C ARG A 108 1.04 25.65 -12.37
N GLN A 109 0.93 25.84 -11.06
CA GLN A 109 1.32 27.08 -10.38
C GLN A 109 2.82 27.39 -10.56
N ARG A 110 3.68 26.36 -10.46
CA ARG A 110 5.13 26.52 -10.65
C ARG A 110 5.53 26.84 -12.09
N LYS A 111 4.82 26.31 -13.10
CA LYS A 111 5.07 26.66 -14.52
C LYS A 111 4.35 27.94 -14.97
N GLY A 112 3.59 28.60 -14.09
CA GLY A 112 2.87 29.84 -14.42
C GLY A 112 1.79 29.65 -15.50
N LEU A 113 1.21 28.46 -15.63
CA LEU A 113 0.08 28.24 -16.54
C LEU A 113 -1.19 28.79 -15.89
N THR A 114 -1.61 29.99 -16.29
CA THR A 114 -2.94 30.52 -15.95
C THR A 114 -4.02 29.72 -16.67
N ALA A 115 -5.11 29.41 -15.97
CA ALA A 115 -6.22 28.61 -16.48
C ALA A 115 -7.16 29.40 -17.42
N ASP A 116 -6.59 30.20 -18.32
CA ASP A 116 -7.32 30.98 -19.32
C ASP A 116 -6.74 30.72 -20.72
N ALA A 117 -7.05 29.54 -21.27
CA ALA A 117 -6.98 29.25 -22.70
C ALA A 117 -7.76 27.95 -23.01
N ASP A 118 -9.07 27.97 -22.81
CA ASP A 118 -9.97 27.16 -23.63
C ASP A 118 -10.61 28.12 -24.66
N ASP A 119 -9.87 28.41 -25.74
CA ASP A 119 -10.45 28.56 -27.08
C ASP A 119 -9.35 28.44 -28.16
N ASP A 120 -9.71 27.71 -29.21
CA ASP A 120 -9.09 27.62 -30.54
C ASP A 120 -7.79 26.78 -30.78
N ASN A 121 -8.03 25.58 -31.33
CA ASN A 121 -7.42 24.98 -32.53
C ASN A 121 -5.91 25.15 -32.84
N GLY A 122 -5.21 24.01 -32.99
CA GLY A 122 -4.30 23.80 -34.13
C GLY A 122 -2.79 23.62 -33.86
N SER A 123 -2.30 22.48 -34.35
CA SER A 123 -0.94 22.17 -34.85
C SER A 123 0.24 22.01 -33.87
N ASP A 124 0.70 20.75 -33.80
CA ASP A 124 2.08 20.25 -33.90
C ASP A 124 3.25 21.13 -33.42
N ALA A 125 3.95 20.67 -32.39
CA ALA A 125 5.41 20.82 -32.30
C ALA A 125 6.01 19.72 -31.41
N GLU A 126 6.91 18.95 -32.02
CA GLU A 126 7.80 17.98 -31.37
C GLU A 126 8.69 18.67 -30.32
N GLY A 127 8.93 18.00 -29.20
CA GLY A 127 9.84 18.49 -28.15
C GLY A 127 10.12 17.43 -27.09
N ASN A 128 11.24 16.74 -27.28
CA ASN A 128 11.88 15.75 -26.41
C ASN A 128 11.88 16.13 -24.92
N GLU A 129 11.43 15.24 -24.03
CA GLU A 129 11.74 15.31 -22.59
C GLU A 129 12.13 13.93 -22.04
N GLU A 130 13.33 13.92 -21.46
CA GLU A 130 14.01 12.79 -20.83
C GLU A 130 13.16 12.21 -19.70
N ARG A 131 12.99 10.89 -19.72
CA ARG A 131 12.33 10.13 -18.67
C ARG A 131 13.31 9.94 -17.49
N GLY A 132 13.28 10.87 -16.55
CA GLY A 132 13.80 10.66 -15.20
C GLY A 132 12.77 9.89 -14.37
N ASP A 133 12.97 8.58 -14.23
CA ASP A 133 12.24 7.73 -13.29
C ASP A 133 12.75 8.04 -11.86
N ASP A 134 12.24 9.10 -11.23
CA ASP A 134 12.54 9.44 -9.83
C ASP A 134 11.24 9.42 -9.01
N ALA A 135 10.67 8.24 -8.85
CA ALA A 135 9.57 7.98 -7.90
C ALA A 135 10.06 7.08 -6.75
N GLU A 136 11.19 7.44 -6.15
CA GLU A 136 11.60 6.94 -4.83
C GLU A 136 11.68 8.14 -3.88
N GLY A 137 10.59 8.42 -3.17
CA GLY A 137 10.58 9.50 -2.18
C GLY A 137 9.19 9.96 -1.77
N ASP A 138 8.48 9.11 -1.03
CA ASP A 138 7.75 9.51 0.19
C ASP A 138 6.92 8.33 0.71
N PHE A 139 7.60 7.33 1.27
CA PHE A 139 6.97 6.30 2.11
C PHE A 139 6.90 6.73 3.59
N LEU A 140 7.48 7.89 3.95
CA LEU A 140 7.72 8.28 5.34
C LEU A 140 6.75 9.33 5.90
N ASN A 141 5.82 9.88 5.12
CA ASN A 141 4.90 10.93 5.61
C ASN A 141 3.53 10.42 6.10
N TYR A 142 3.37 9.12 6.28
CA TYR A 142 2.10 8.53 6.76
C TYR A 142 2.02 8.33 8.28
N GLU A 143 3.12 8.46 9.02
CA GLU A 143 3.08 8.33 10.49
C GLU A 143 2.49 9.59 11.18
N ASP A 144 2.59 10.77 10.56
CA ASP A 144 2.21 12.03 11.20
C ASP A 144 0.72 12.42 11.03
N GLU A 145 0.02 12.00 9.96
CA GLU A 145 -1.34 12.48 9.68
C GLU A 145 -2.49 11.66 10.31
N LEU A 146 -2.21 10.47 10.83
CA LEU A 146 -3.22 9.60 11.46
C LEU A 146 -3.35 9.76 12.98
N GLY A 147 -2.63 10.69 13.61
CA GLY A 147 -2.75 10.94 15.04
C GLY A 147 -2.34 9.75 15.92
N PHE A 148 -1.34 8.97 15.50
CA PHE A 148 -0.67 8.00 16.37
C PHE A 148 0.40 8.72 17.21
N GLU A 149 0.00 9.66 18.05
CA GLU A 149 0.90 10.15 19.09
C GLU A 149 1.20 9.00 20.07
N GLY A 150 2.45 8.55 20.08
CA GLY A 150 3.01 7.79 21.19
C GLY A 150 2.58 6.33 21.32
N TRP A 151 2.55 5.57 20.23
CA TRP A 151 2.43 4.10 20.30
C TRP A 151 3.45 3.38 19.46
#